data_AF-A0AAU5LKF4-F1
#
_entry.id   AF-A0AAU5LKF4-F1
#
_cell.length_a   1.000
_cell.length_b   1.000
_cell.length_c   1.000
_cell.angle_alpha   90.00
_cell.angle_beta   90.00
_cell.angle_gamma   90.00
#
_symmetry.space_group_name_H-M   'P 1'
#
loop_
_entity.id
_entity.type
_entity.pdbx_description
1 polymer ?
#
loop_
_entity_poly.entity_id
_entity_poly.type
_entity_poly.pdbx_seq_one_letter_code
_entity_poly.pdbx_strand_id
1 'polypeptide(L)'
;MRPTLTVIADPADRWMTKAACIGQAPAYDETASVWERRKAQSICLTACPVLEDCRAWARRTKFSGVAAGENFLYGRRRGRPGPAERRDEQQAS
;
A
#
# COMPACT_ATOMS: atom_id res chain seq x y z
N MET A 1 23.06 23.46 15.59
CA MET A 1 22.97 23.17 14.15
C MET A 1 21.90 22.11 13.94
N ARG A 2 20.74 22.47 13.36
CA ARG A 2 19.68 21.50 13.04
C ARG A 2 19.99 20.92 11.66
N PRO A 3 20.19 19.60 11.50
CA PRO A 3 20.36 19.03 10.18
C PRO A 3 19.03 19.16 9.44
N THR A 4 19.00 20.04 8.44
CA THR A 4 17.90 20.13 7.48
C THR A 4 17.91 18.81 6.73
N LEU A 5 16.95 17.94 7.04
CA LEU A 5 16.74 16.68 6.34
C LEU A 5 16.46 17.04 4.88
N THR A 6 17.48 16.95 4.02
CA THR A 6 17.30 17.09 2.59
C THR A 6 16.44 15.91 2.20
N VAL A 7 15.14 16.14 2.03
CA VAL A 7 14.25 15.20 1.37
C VAL A 7 14.82 15.08 -0.04
N ILE A 8 15.65 14.06 -0.26
CA ILE A 8 16.09 13.66 -1.59
C ILE A 8 14.83 13.13 -2.26
N ALA A 9 14.00 14.04 -2.76
CA ALA A 9 12.96 13.69 -3.72
C ALA A 9 13.72 13.29 -4.97
N ASP A 10 13.81 11.97 -5.20
CA ASP A 10 14.37 11.45 -6.44
C ASP A 10 13.68 12.18 -7.60
N PRO A 11 14.42 12.73 -8.58
CA PRO A 11 13.79 13.36 -9.74
C PRO A 11 12.82 12.41 -10.46
N ALA A 12 13.00 11.09 -10.32
CA ALA A 12 12.07 10.07 -10.78
C ALA A 12 10.75 10.04 -10.00
N ASP A 13 10.64 10.68 -8.83
CA ASP A 13 9.42 10.78 -8.01
C ASP A 13 8.66 12.10 -8.20
N ARG A 14 9.07 12.96 -9.15
CA ARG A 14 8.34 14.20 -9.48
C ARG A 14 6.89 13.96 -9.89
N TRP A 15 6.55 12.77 -10.41
CA TRP A 15 5.17 12.40 -10.72
C TRP A 15 4.26 12.42 -9.48
N MET A 16 4.80 12.19 -8.27
CA MET A 16 4.01 12.22 -7.04
C MET A 16 3.33 13.57 -6.80
N THR A 17 3.93 14.67 -7.27
CA THR A 17 3.36 16.03 -7.18
C THR A 17 2.07 16.21 -7.98
N LYS A 18 1.78 15.30 -8.91
CA LYS A 18 0.58 15.30 -9.74
C LYS A 18 -0.47 14.30 -9.26
N ALA A 19 -0.19 13.55 -8.20
CA ALA A 19 -1.12 12.55 -7.68
C ALA A 19 -2.35 13.22 -7.05
N ALA A 20 -3.54 12.70 -7.38
CA ALA A 20 -4.80 13.22 -6.83
C ALA A 20 -4.96 12.98 -5.31
N CYS A 21 -4.17 12.06 -4.75
CA CYS A 21 -4.23 11.67 -3.34
C CYS A 21 -3.28 12.45 -2.42
N ILE A 22 -2.53 13.44 -2.92
CA ILE A 22 -1.62 14.26 -2.10
C ILE A 22 -2.39 14.89 -0.94
N GLY A 23 -1.83 14.80 0.27
CA GLY A 23 -2.43 15.34 1.48
C GLY A 23 -3.49 14.44 2.15
N GLN A 24 -3.80 13.28 1.57
CA GLN A 24 -4.76 12.31 2.12
C GLN A 24 -4.10 11.07 2.74
N ALA A 25 -2.86 11.19 3.23
CA ALA A 25 -2.02 10.06 3.66
C ALA A 25 -2.70 8.98 4.54
N PRO A 26 -3.52 9.31 5.56
CA PRO A 26 -4.12 8.28 6.43
C PRO A 26 -5.04 7.29 5.71
N ALA A 27 -5.68 7.72 4.62
CA ALA A 27 -6.63 6.89 3.88
C ALA A 27 -5.95 5.87 2.94
N TYR A 28 -4.65 6.04 2.68
CA TYR A 28 -3.87 5.21 1.74
C TYR A 28 -2.87 4.31 2.46
N ASP A 29 -2.76 4.42 3.79
CA ASP A 29 -1.87 3.60 4.62
C ASP A 29 -2.42 2.18 4.83
N GLU A 30 -1.57 1.26 5.28
CA GLU A 30 -1.98 -0.10 5.64
C GLU A 30 -2.89 -0.16 6.87
N THR A 31 -2.95 0.86 7.71
CA THR A 31 -3.89 0.88 8.85
C THR A 31 -5.27 1.40 8.48
N ALA A 32 -5.47 1.88 7.26
CA ALA A 32 -6.75 2.41 6.80
C ALA A 32 -7.86 1.36 6.91
N SER A 33 -9.03 1.78 7.39
CA SER A 33 -10.22 0.93 7.46
C SER A 33 -10.65 0.47 6.07
N VAL A 34 -11.47 -0.59 6.01
CA VAL A 34 -11.99 -1.12 4.73
C VAL A 34 -12.74 -0.04 3.95
N TRP A 35 -13.47 0.83 4.64
CA TRP A 35 -14.21 1.94 4.02
C TRP A 35 -13.27 2.99 3.42
N GLU A 36 -12.24 3.40 4.17
CA GLU A 36 -11.24 4.36 3.70
C GLU A 36 -10.47 3.83 2.49
N ARG A 37 -10.09 2.55 2.51
CA ARG A 37 -9.42 1.91 1.38
C ARG A 37 -10.29 1.89 0.12
N ARG A 38 -11.59 1.58 0.24
CA ARG A 38 -12.51 1.63 -0.90
C ARG A 38 -12.63 3.04 -1.49
N LYS A 39 -12.70 4.05 -0.62
CA LYS A 39 -12.73 5.45 -1.04
C LYS A 39 -11.43 5.84 -1.75
N ALA A 40 -10.28 5.47 -1.19
CA ALA A 40 -8.97 5.69 -1.77
C ALA A 40 -8.81 5.02 -3.15
N GLN A 41 -9.28 3.77 -3.30
CA GLN A 41 -9.29 3.07 -4.58
C GLN A 41 -10.11 3.82 -5.63
N SER A 42 -11.31 4.28 -5.27
CA SER A 42 -12.17 5.05 -6.17
C SER A 42 -11.48 6.33 -6.64
N ILE A 43 -10.86 7.09 -5.74
CA ILE A 43 -10.12 8.31 -6.09
C ILE A 43 -8.96 8.00 -7.04
N CYS A 44 -8.19 6.94 -6.78
CA CYS A 44 -7.13 6.52 -7.69
C CYS A 44 -7.66 6.28 -9.11
N LEU A 45 -8.72 5.48 -9.25
CA LEU A 45 -9.23 5.04 -10.56
C LEU A 45 -9.98 6.13 -11.33
N THR A 46 -10.49 7.15 -10.64
CA THR A 46 -11.34 8.19 -11.25
C THR A 46 -10.63 9.52 -11.46
N ALA A 47 -9.63 9.86 -10.63
CA ALA A 47 -9.06 11.20 -10.59
C ALA A 47 -7.53 11.24 -10.74
N CYS A 48 -6.81 10.13 -10.57
CA CYS A 48 -5.35 10.16 -10.53
C CYS A 48 -4.72 10.04 -11.93
N PRO A 49 -3.98 11.05 -12.41
CA PRO A 49 -3.36 11.03 -13.75
C PRO A 49 -2.05 10.22 -13.81
N VAL A 50 -1.54 9.74 -12.67
CA VAL A 50 -0.21 9.11 -12.52
C VAL A 50 -0.29 7.67 -12.03
N LEU A 51 -1.33 6.93 -12.46
CA LEU A 51 -1.58 5.56 -12.01
C LEU A 51 -0.41 4.61 -12.30
N GLU A 52 0.15 4.63 -13.51
CA GLU A 52 1.23 3.71 -13.90
C GLU A 52 2.53 4.00 -13.14
N ASP A 53 2.91 5.27 -12.99
CA ASP A 53 4.07 5.68 -12.20
C ASP A 53 3.90 5.27 -10.72
N CYS A 54 2.70 5.50 -10.16
CA CYS A 54 2.34 5.12 -8.80
C CYS A 54 2.45 3.60 -8.59
N ARG A 55 1.99 2.80 -9.55
CA ARG A 55 2.10 1.34 -9.52
C ARG A 55 3.56 0.89 -9.56
N ALA A 56 4.34 1.45 -10.47
CA ALA A 56 5.76 1.11 -10.63
C ALA A 56 6.56 1.44 -9.37
N TRP A 57 6.32 2.62 -8.80
CA TRP A 57 6.89 3.03 -7.52
C TRP A 57 6.51 2.07 -6.39
N ALA A 58 5.21 1.79 -6.21
CA ALA A 58 4.73 0.92 -5.12
C ALA A 58 5.36 -0.49 -5.17
N ARG A 59 5.57 -1.04 -6.38
CA ARG A 59 6.26 -2.33 -6.59
C ARG A 59 7.75 -2.27 -6.26
N ARG A 60 8.42 -1.17 -6.59
CA ARG A 60 9.87 -0.95 -6.38
C ARG A 60 10.18 -0.74 -4.90
N THR A 61 9.40 0.13 -4.24
CA THR A 61 9.61 0.51 -2.83
C THR A 61 9.00 -0.48 -1.84
N LYS A 62 8.25 -1.48 -2.33
CA LYS A 62 7.55 -2.45 -1.48
C LYS A 62 6.55 -1.74 -0.56
N PHE A 63 5.84 -0.77 -1.12
CA PHE A 63 4.81 -0.01 -0.40
C PHE A 63 3.69 -0.91 0.11
N SER A 64 3.14 -0.59 1.28
CA SER A 64 1.98 -1.25 1.88
C SER A 64 0.87 -0.24 2.12
N GLY A 65 -0.34 -0.58 1.67
CA GLY A 65 -1.48 0.33 1.62
C GLY A 65 -2.12 0.38 0.25
N VAL A 66 -2.87 1.44 -0.04
CA VAL A 66 -3.54 1.62 -1.33
C VAL A 66 -2.66 2.47 -2.25
N ALA A 67 -2.29 1.93 -3.41
CA ALA A 67 -1.57 2.65 -4.44
C ALA A 67 -2.10 2.25 -5.82
N ALA A 68 -2.17 3.20 -6.76
CA ALA A 68 -2.67 2.95 -8.12
C ALA A 68 -4.05 2.24 -8.20
N GLY A 69 -4.92 2.44 -7.20
CA GLY A 69 -6.23 1.75 -7.13
C GLY A 69 -6.16 0.30 -6.67
N GLU A 70 -4.98 -0.19 -6.30
CA GLU A 70 -4.72 -1.54 -5.83
C GLU A 70 -4.32 -1.53 -4.35
N ASN A 71 -4.63 -2.61 -3.63
CA ASN A 71 -4.19 -2.79 -2.26
C ASN A 71 -2.87 -3.58 -2.24
N PHE A 72 -1.78 -2.91 -1.95
CA PHE A 72 -0.45 -3.51 -1.80
C PHE A 72 -0.25 -3.97 -0.35
N LEU A 73 0.21 -5.20 -0.17
CA LEU A 73 0.49 -5.79 1.15
C LEU A 73 1.90 -6.36 1.15
N TYR A 74 2.90 -5.48 1.16
CA TYR A 74 4.31 -5.86 1.25
C TYR A 74 4.74 -5.91 2.73
N GLY A 75 4.89 -7.11 3.26
CA GLY A 75 5.30 -7.34 4.66
C GLY A 75 4.34 -8.23 5.43
N ARG A 76 3.06 -8.24 5.05
CA ARG A 76 2.16 -9.35 5.40
C ARG A 76 2.45 -10.49 4.44
N ARG A 77 3.42 -11.34 4.81
CA ARG A 77 3.40 -12.73 4.33
C ARG A 77 1.93 -13.15 4.37
N ARG A 78 1.40 -13.62 3.23
CA ARG A 78 0.28 -14.56 3.27
C ARG A 78 0.76 -15.68 4.20
N GLY A 79 0.42 -15.58 5.48
CA GLY A 79 0.36 -16.71 6.37
C GLY A 79 -0.71 -17.60 5.77
N ARG A 80 -0.34 -18.35 4.73
CA ARG A 80 -1.00 -19.60 4.44
C ARG A 80 -0.80 -20.39 5.74
N PRO A 81 -1.84 -20.73 6.51
CA PRO A 81 -1.66 -21.79 7.47
C PRO A 81 -1.11 -22.97 6.68
N GLY A 82 0.11 -23.39 7.00
CA GLY A 82 0.62 -24.66 6.51
C GLY A 82 -0.34 -25.77 6.94
N PRO A 83 -0.34 -26.95 6.30
CA PRO A 83 -1.30 -28.04 6.56
C PRO A 83 -1.17 -28.71 7.95
N ALA A 84 -0.76 -27.98 9.00
CA ALA A 84 -0.52 -28.52 10.34
C ALA A 84 -1.79 -28.62 11.20
N GLU A 85 -2.92 -28.04 10.78
CA GLU A 85 -4.18 -28.05 11.55
C GLU A 85 -5.12 -29.20 11.17
N ARG A 86 -4.57 -30.39 10.89
CA ARG A 86 -5.37 -31.62 10.70
C ARG A 86 -4.82 -32.83 11.45
N ARG A 87 -4.14 -32.62 12.58
CA ARG A 87 -3.55 -33.71 13.35
C ARG A 87 -3.97 -33.81 14.82
N ASP A 88 -4.76 -32.87 15.32
CA ASP A 88 -5.25 -32.92 16.71
C ASP A 88 -6.71 -33.37 16.86
N GLU A 89 -7.43 -33.63 15.76
CA GLU A 89 -8.84 -34.06 15.81
C GLU A 89 -9.05 -35.57 15.53
N GLN A 90 -7.97 -36.37 15.54
CA GLN A 90 -8.05 -37.84 15.34
C GLN A 90 -7.54 -38.66 16.54
N GLN A 91 -7.22 -38.03 17.67
CA GLN A 91 -6.87 -38.71 18.92
C GLN A 91 -7.87 -38.34 20.03
N ALA A 92 -9.15 -38.48 19.73
CA ALA A 92 -10.20 -38.59 20.73
C ALA A 92 -11.21 -39.61 20.22
N SER A 93 -10.77 -40.87 20.12
CA SER A 93 -11.61 -42.07 20.09
C SER A 93 -11.28 -42.89 21.31
#